data_AF-A0A961TC23-F1
#
_entry.id   AF-A0A961TC23-F1
#
_cell.length_a   1.000
_cell.length_b   1.000
_cell.length_c   1.000
_cell.angle_alpha   90.00
_cell.angle_beta   90.00
_cell.angle_gamma   90.00
#
_symmetry.space_group_name_H-M   'P 1'
#
loop_
_entity.id
_entity.type
_entity.pdbx_description
1 polymer ?
#
loop_
_entity_poly.entity_id
_entity_poly.type
_entity_poly.pdbx_seq_one_letter_code
_entity_poly.pdbx_strand_id
1 'polypeptide(L)'
;MKKTIIAGIAAALALSVAGVSHAEDKFKACFVYVGSKTDGGWTQAHDVGRQLVDKELGDKVETVFVENTPEGPDAERAIERFARSGCGIIFTTSFGFVDPTLAVAAKFP
;
A
#
# COMPACT_ATOMS: atom_id res chain seq x y z
N MET A 1 54.72 16.14 14.88
CA MET A 1 53.56 16.57 14.08
C MET A 1 53.14 15.59 12.97
N LYS A 2 53.92 14.55 12.63
CA LYS A 2 53.58 13.58 11.55
C LYS A 2 52.89 12.28 11.99
N LYS A 3 52.82 11.99 13.31
CA LYS A 3 52.25 10.74 13.85
C LYS A 3 50.76 10.80 14.21
N THR A 4 50.16 11.99 14.19
CA THR A 4 48.73 12.19 14.53
C THR A 4 47.80 12.13 13.32
N ILE A 5 48.32 12.08 12.09
CA ILE A 5 47.51 12.09 10.86
C ILE A 5 47.05 10.68 10.47
N ILE A 6 47.81 9.64 10.85
CA ILE A 6 47.51 8.25 10.45
C ILE A 6 46.33 7.64 11.25
N ALA A 7 46.08 8.12 12.47
CA ALA A 7 44.96 7.66 13.29
C ALA A 7 43.58 8.19 12.83
N GLY A 8 43.54 9.28 12.06
CA GLY A 8 42.29 9.88 11.57
C GLY A 8 41.70 9.17 10.35
N ILE A 9 42.54 8.51 9.54
CA ILE A 9 42.09 7.84 8.30
C ILE A 9 41.46 6.47 8.60
N ALA A 10 41.92 5.78 9.66
CA ALA A 10 41.34 4.49 10.06
C ALA A 10 39.93 4.63 10.67
N ALA A 11 39.63 5.75 11.33
CA ALA A 11 38.29 6.01 11.88
C ALA A 11 37.27 6.44 10.82
N ALA A 12 37.72 7.01 9.70
CA ALA A 12 36.84 7.42 8.61
C ALA A 12 36.41 6.25 7.70
N LEU A 13 37.20 5.17 7.63
CA LEU A 13 36.86 3.97 6.85
C LEU A 13 35.90 3.01 7.57
N ALA A 14 35.72 3.16 8.88
CA ALA A 14 34.83 2.31 9.66
C ALA A 14 33.35 2.73 9.56
N LEU A 15 33.04 3.96 9.14
CA LEU A 15 31.65 4.42 8.97
C LEU A 15 31.05 4.11 7.59
N SER A 16 31.85 3.73 6.59
CA SER A 16 31.36 3.41 5.25
C SER A 16 30.84 1.98 5.07
N VAL A 17 30.83 1.17 6.15
CA VAL A 17 30.30 -0.21 6.13
C VAL A 17 28.98 -0.35 6.89
N ALA A 18 28.39 0.76 7.34
CA ALA A 18 26.98 0.77 7.73
C ALA A 18 26.16 0.51 6.45
N GLY A 19 25.83 -0.76 6.22
CA GLY A 19 25.03 -1.19 5.09
C GLY A 19 23.82 -0.28 4.97
N VAL A 20 23.62 0.28 3.78
CA VAL A 20 22.37 0.92 3.41
C VAL A 20 21.33 -0.18 3.51
N SER A 21 20.64 -0.26 4.64
CA SER A 21 19.43 -1.04 4.76
C SER A 21 18.43 -0.37 3.82
N HIS A 22 18.34 -0.89 2.60
CA HIS A 22 17.20 -0.63 1.73
C HIS A 22 15.98 -1.10 2.50
N ALA A 23 15.25 -0.16 3.09
CA ALA A 23 13.88 -0.42 3.47
C ALA A 23 13.16 -0.83 2.19
N GLU A 24 12.73 -2.08 2.12
CA GLU A 24 11.88 -2.54 1.02
C GLU A 24 10.62 -1.67 1.04
N ASP A 25 10.23 -1.13 -0.13
CA ASP A 25 9.02 -0.31 -0.21
C ASP A 25 7.83 -1.13 0.29
N LYS A 26 6.99 -0.53 1.14
CA LYS A 26 5.85 -1.22 1.74
C LYS A 26 4.96 -1.78 0.63
N PHE A 27 4.49 -3.01 0.79
CA PHE A 27 3.53 -3.57 -0.14
C PHE A 27 2.21 -2.78 -0.05
N LYS A 28 1.77 -2.19 -1.15
CA LYS A 28 0.59 -1.31 -1.16
C LYS A 28 -0.69 -2.09 -1.48
N ALA A 29 -1.61 -2.17 -0.52
CA ALA A 29 -2.89 -2.84 -0.66
C ALA A 29 -4.05 -1.84 -0.65
N CYS A 30 -4.89 -1.84 -1.68
CA CYS A 30 -5.93 -0.84 -1.86
C CYS A 30 -7.34 -1.44 -1.75
N PHE A 31 -8.29 -0.67 -1.23
CA PHE A 31 -9.65 -1.14 -0.95
C PHE A 31 -10.69 -0.18 -1.54
N VAL A 32 -11.63 -0.71 -2.32
CA VAL A 32 -12.74 0.05 -2.90
C VAL A 32 -14.03 -0.37 -2.19
N TYR A 33 -14.66 0.59 -1.50
CA TYR A 33 -15.89 0.37 -0.76
C TYR A 33 -17.09 1.01 -1.45
N VAL A 34 -18.22 0.31 -1.45
CA VAL A 34 -19.50 0.83 -1.95
C VAL A 34 -20.15 1.83 -0.99
N GLY A 35 -19.93 1.67 0.32
CA GLY A 35 -20.51 2.52 1.36
C GLY A 35 -19.47 3.27 2.20
N SER A 36 -19.93 3.81 3.33
CA SER A 36 -19.10 4.45 4.35
C SER A 36 -18.57 3.42 5.34
N LYS A 37 -17.31 3.52 5.75
CA LYS A 37 -16.68 2.74 6.82
C LYS A 37 -17.35 2.92 8.18
N THR A 38 -18.27 3.87 8.32
CA THR A 38 -19.08 4.09 9.51
C THR A 38 -20.54 3.69 9.31
N ASP A 39 -20.83 2.82 8.34
CA ASP A 39 -22.20 2.35 8.03
C ASP A 39 -22.82 1.43 9.10
N GLY A 40 -22.06 1.04 10.13
CA GLY A 40 -22.53 0.15 11.19
C GLY A 40 -22.63 -1.32 10.77
N GLY A 41 -22.11 -1.71 9.61
CA GLY A 41 -22.31 -3.04 9.06
C GLY A 41 -21.23 -3.46 8.06
N TRP A 42 -21.63 -3.58 6.79
CA TRP A 42 -20.85 -4.23 5.73
C TRP A 42 -19.51 -3.55 5.47
N THR A 43 -19.53 -2.26 5.14
CA THR A 43 -18.30 -1.54 4.81
C THR A 43 -17.44 -1.36 6.05
N GLN A 44 -18.06 -1.11 7.20
CA GLN A 44 -17.35 -1.05 8.47
C GLN A 44 -16.61 -2.35 8.77
N ALA A 45 -17.22 -3.52 8.55
CA ALA A 45 -16.56 -4.80 8.76
C ALA A 45 -15.36 -4.99 7.83
N HIS A 46 -15.46 -4.61 6.56
CA HIS A 46 -14.32 -4.61 5.64
C HIS A 46 -13.21 -3.66 6.08
N ASP A 47 -13.54 -2.45 6.55
CA ASP A 47 -12.54 -1.50 7.03
C ASP A 47 -11.86 -1.96 8.33
N VAL A 48 -12.60 -2.59 9.24
CA VAL A 48 -12.00 -3.24 10.42
C VAL A 48 -11.02 -4.34 9.99
N GLY A 49 -11.34 -5.10 8.94
CA GLY A 49 -10.42 -6.07 8.33
C GLY A 49 -9.16 -5.40 7.78
N ARG A 50 -9.28 -4.29 7.05
CA ARG A 50 -8.14 -3.50 6.56
C ARG A 50 -7.28 -2.97 7.72
N GLN A 51 -7.89 -2.44 8.78
CA GLN A 51 -7.17 -1.98 9.97
C GLN A 51 -6.43 -3.12 10.68
N LEU A 52 -6.98 -4.34 10.67
CA LEU A 52 -6.28 -5.52 11.18
C LEU A 52 -5.07 -5.86 10.31
N VAL A 53 -5.16 -5.72 8.98
CA VAL A 53 -4.01 -5.87 8.08
C VAL A 53 -2.91 -4.86 8.44
N ASP A 54 -3.25 -3.58 8.62
CA ASP A 54 -2.29 -2.55 9.06
C ASP A 54 -1.63 -2.94 10.40
N LYS A 55 -2.43 -3.43 11.36
CA LYS A 55 -1.96 -3.80 12.69
C LYS A 55 -1.02 -5.01 12.69
N GLU A 56 -1.37 -6.06 11.96
CA GLU A 56 -0.66 -7.35 11.99
C GLU A 56 0.57 -7.37 11.08
N LEU A 57 0.54 -6.63 9.96
CA LEU A 57 1.65 -6.59 9.01
C LEU A 57 2.57 -5.37 9.18
N GLY A 58 2.10 -4.32 9.85
CA GLY A 58 2.89 -3.16 10.24
C GLY A 58 3.68 -2.57 9.08
N ASP A 59 4.99 -2.48 9.23
CA ASP A 59 5.87 -1.85 8.24
C ASP A 59 6.02 -2.62 6.91
N LYS A 60 5.41 -3.80 6.79
CA LYS A 60 5.42 -4.55 5.52
C LYS A 60 4.34 -4.08 4.55
N VAL A 61 3.32 -3.38 5.02
CA VAL A 61 2.14 -3.00 4.22
C VAL A 61 1.79 -1.53 4.38
N GLU A 62 1.29 -0.94 3.30
CA GLU A 62 0.56 0.33 3.33
C GLU A 62 -0.84 0.07 2.77
N THR A 63 -1.89 0.33 3.55
CA THR A 63 -3.26 0.24 3.03
C THR A 63 -3.83 1.61 2.66
N VAL A 64 -4.58 1.64 1.56
CA VAL A 64 -5.31 2.82 1.09
C VAL A 64 -6.74 2.42 0.77
N PHE A 65 -7.71 3.30 0.97
CA PHE A 65 -9.10 2.99 0.64
C PHE A 65 -9.84 4.18 0.03
N VAL A 66 -10.95 3.90 -0.64
CA VAL A 66 -11.93 4.89 -1.10
C VAL A 66 -13.34 4.42 -0.70
N GLU A 67 -14.13 5.34 -0.18
CA GLU A 67 -15.49 5.09 0.34
C GLU A 67 -16.55 5.58 -0.66
N ASN A 68 -17.79 5.14 -0.48
CA ASN A 68 -18.96 5.61 -1.22
C ASN A 68 -18.80 5.55 -2.74
N THR A 69 -18.16 4.50 -3.26
CA THR A 69 -17.95 4.32 -4.70
C THR A 69 -19.20 3.72 -5.35
N PRO A 70 -19.89 4.42 -6.25
CA PRO A 70 -21.01 3.85 -6.98
C PRO A 70 -20.58 2.70 -7.89
N GLU A 71 -21.49 1.78 -8.14
CA GLU A 71 -21.27 0.66 -9.06
C GLU A 71 -21.19 1.13 -10.52
N GLY A 72 -20.74 0.24 -11.42
CA GLY A 72 -20.62 0.54 -12.84
C GLY A 72 -19.40 1.42 -13.17
N PRO A 73 -19.55 2.48 -14.00
CA PRO A 73 -18.42 3.24 -14.52
C PRO A 73 -17.55 3.91 -13.44
N ASP A 74 -18.13 4.25 -12.30
CA ASP A 74 -17.41 4.95 -11.22
C ASP A 74 -16.48 3.98 -10.48
N ALA A 75 -16.94 2.75 -10.25
CA ALA A 75 -16.12 1.65 -9.76
C ALA A 75 -14.95 1.37 -10.71
N GLU A 76 -15.18 1.28 -12.02
CA GLU A 76 -14.09 1.04 -13.00
C GLU A 76 -13.01 2.13 -12.89
N ARG A 77 -13.43 3.41 -12.84
CA ARG A 77 -12.48 4.53 -12.70
C ARG A 77 -11.73 4.51 -11.37
N ALA A 78 -12.39 4.17 -10.27
CA ALA A 78 -11.76 4.06 -8.96
C ALA A 78 -10.71 2.93 -8.92
N ILE A 79 -11.07 1.75 -9.42
CA ILE A 79 -10.18 0.58 -9.48
C ILE A 79 -8.99 0.88 -10.40
N GLU A 80 -9.23 1.45 -11.59
CA GLU A 80 -8.15 1.81 -12.52
C GLU A 80 -7.22 2.87 -11.93
N ARG A 81 -7.73 3.86 -11.20
CA ARG A 81 -6.91 4.84 -10.48
C ARG A 81 -5.98 4.15 -9.48
N PHE A 82 -6.47 3.17 -8.73
CA PHE A 82 -5.64 2.42 -7.80
C PHE A 82 -4.59 1.57 -8.52
N ALA A 83 -4.94 0.88 -9.59
CA ALA A 83 -4.00 0.10 -10.39
C ALA A 83 -2.85 0.97 -10.93
N ARG A 84 -3.16 2.17 -11.43
CA ARG A 84 -2.16 3.16 -11.88
C ARG A 84 -1.31 3.76 -10.75
N SER A 85 -1.79 3.71 -9.51
CA SER A 85 -1.12 4.30 -8.34
C SER A 85 -0.14 3.35 -7.64
N GLY A 86 0.17 2.21 -8.25
CA GLY A 86 1.11 1.23 -7.72
C GLY A 86 0.55 0.34 -6.60
N CYS A 87 -0.78 0.21 -6.49
CA CYS A 87 -1.37 -0.79 -5.60
C CYS A 87 -1.02 -2.20 -6.13
N GLY A 88 -0.31 -3.00 -5.34
CA GLY A 88 0.04 -4.38 -5.69
C GLY A 88 -1.12 -5.36 -5.54
N ILE A 89 -2.16 -4.98 -4.78
CA ILE A 89 -3.44 -5.69 -4.71
C ILE A 89 -4.58 -4.68 -4.52
N ILE A 90 -5.75 -4.96 -5.11
CA ILE A 90 -6.95 -4.16 -4.98
C ILE A 90 -8.12 -5.06 -4.56
N PHE A 91 -8.72 -4.79 -3.41
CA PHE A 91 -9.91 -5.45 -2.91
C PHE A 91 -11.15 -4.63 -3.27
N THR A 92 -12.07 -5.22 -4.05
CA THR A 92 -13.32 -4.58 -4.47
C THR A 92 -14.50 -5.21 -3.74
N THR A 93 -15.04 -4.54 -2.72
CA THR A 93 -15.87 -5.18 -1.68
C THR A 93 -17.38 -5.02 -1.92
N SER A 94 -17.83 -5.08 -3.18
CA SER A 94 -19.27 -5.11 -3.53
C SER A 94 -19.51 -6.00 -4.73
N PHE A 95 -20.68 -6.63 -4.78
CA PHE A 95 -21.08 -7.48 -5.88
C PHE A 95 -21.13 -6.75 -7.22
N GLY A 96 -21.68 -5.53 -7.28
CA GLY A 96 -21.71 -4.78 -8.55
C GLY A 96 -20.37 -4.20 -8.99
N PHE A 97 -19.27 -4.52 -8.29
CA PHE A 97 -17.92 -4.23 -8.78
C PHE A 97 -17.33 -5.37 -9.62
N VAL A 98 -17.98 -6.54 -9.73
CA VAL A 98 -17.44 -7.70 -10.47
C VAL A 98 -17.02 -7.35 -11.90
N ASP A 99 -17.93 -6.79 -12.71
CA ASP A 99 -17.63 -6.45 -14.11
C ASP A 99 -16.54 -5.36 -14.22
N PRO A 100 -16.60 -4.24 -13.46
CA PRO A 100 -15.49 -3.28 -13.38
C PRO A 100 -14.14 -3.90 -13.00
N THR A 101 -14.12 -4.81 -12.01
CA THR A 101 -12.90 -5.46 -11.54
C THR A 101 -12.28 -6.31 -12.64
N LEU A 102 -13.09 -7.13 -13.33
CA LEU A 102 -12.61 -7.96 -14.45
C LEU A 102 -12.08 -7.09 -15.60
N ALA A 103 -12.80 -6.01 -15.94
CA ALA A 103 -12.42 -5.09 -17.00
C ALA A 103 -11.07 -4.40 -16.72
N VAL A 104 -10.84 -3.95 -15.48
CA VAL A 104 -9.56 -3.34 -15.11
C VAL A 104 -8.46 -4.40 -14.97
N ALA A 105 -8.71 -5.54 -14.34
CA ALA A 105 -7.70 -6.59 -14.17
C ALA A 105 -7.09 -7.03 -15.51
N ALA A 106 -7.91 -7.14 -16.57
CA ALA A 106 -7.42 -7.46 -17.91
C ALA A 106 -6.43 -6.43 -18.50
N LYS A 107 -6.44 -5.18 -18.02
CA LYS A 107 -5.52 -4.10 -18.43
C LYS A 107 -4.23 -4.07 -17.59
N PHE A 108 -4.19 -4.74 -16.43
CA PHE A 108 -3.10 -4.71 -15.46
C PHE A 108 -2.74 -6.13 -14.99
N PRO A 109 -1.96 -6.89 -15.80
CA PRO A 109 -1.58 -8.27 -15.50
C PRO A 109 -0.53 -8.40 -14.39
#